data_AF-A0A1F3VLB5-F1
#
_entry.id   AF-A0A1F3VLB5-F1
#
_cell.length_a   1.000
_cell.length_b   1.000
_cell.length_c   1.000
_cell.angle_alpha   90.00
_cell.angle_beta   90.00
_cell.angle_gamma   90.00
#
_symmetry.space_group_name_H-M   'P 1'
#
loop_
_entity.id
_entity.type
_entity.pdbx_description
1 polymer ?
#
loop_
_entity_poly.entity_id
_entity_poly.type
_entity_poly.pdbx_seq_one_letter_code
_entity_poly.pdbx_strand_id
1 'polypeptide(L)'
;MVLQGARQVGKTFLLKEFGQKYYPKVFILDFFAQKNSHKIFEGNIDSKTLWQSLELFFKSKISSENDLIIFDEIQLCENALASLKYLADDYPQAHICAAGSLLGIRYFGTA
;
A
#
# COMPACT_ATOMS: atom_id res chain seq x y z
N MET A 1 7.33 -1.97 5.34
CA MET A 1 8.57 -1.86 4.51
C MET A 1 8.26 -0.99 3.29
N VAL A 2 9.15 -0.08 2.88
CA VAL A 2 8.96 0.74 1.66
C VAL A 2 10.08 0.44 0.67
N LEU A 3 9.74 -0.01 -0.55
CA LEU A 3 10.71 -0.36 -1.60
C LEU A 3 10.72 0.71 -2.70
N GLN A 4 11.88 1.35 -2.93
CA GLN A 4 12.03 2.46 -3.88
C GLN A 4 13.00 2.14 -5.04
N GLY A 5 12.77 2.73 -6.22
CA GLY A 5 13.75 2.81 -7.31
C GLY A 5 13.12 3.12 -8.68
N ALA A 6 13.88 3.04 -9.77
CA ALA A 6 13.44 3.36 -11.13
C ALA A 6 12.24 2.52 -11.65
N ARG A 7 11.43 3.09 -12.55
CA ARG A 7 10.31 2.40 -13.23
C ARG A 7 10.81 1.16 -13.98
N GLN A 8 10.01 0.09 -14.03
CA GLN A 8 10.27 -1.14 -14.81
C GLN A 8 11.46 -2.03 -14.37
N VAL A 9 12.03 -1.85 -13.17
CA VAL A 9 13.10 -2.75 -12.65
C VAL A 9 12.58 -3.97 -11.87
N GLY A 10 11.28 -4.27 -11.94
CA GLY A 10 10.70 -5.47 -11.32
C GLY A 10 10.31 -5.36 -9.84
N LYS A 11 10.15 -4.14 -9.28
CA LYS A 11 9.73 -3.95 -7.86
C LYS A 11 8.40 -4.61 -7.51
N THR A 12 7.36 -4.32 -8.30
CA THR A 12 6.04 -4.96 -8.14
C THR A 12 6.14 -6.47 -8.30
N PHE A 13 6.98 -6.95 -9.23
CA PHE A 13 7.19 -8.38 -9.45
C PHE A 13 7.82 -9.04 -8.22
N LEU A 14 8.88 -8.46 -7.65
CA LEU A 14 9.53 -8.98 -6.44
C LEU A 14 8.60 -9.00 -5.23
N LEU A 15 7.80 -7.95 -5.02
CA LEU A 15 6.84 -7.91 -3.91
C LEU A 15 5.72 -8.94 -4.09
N LYS A 16 5.25 -9.16 -5.32
CA LYS A 16 4.26 -10.20 -5.64
C LYS A 16 4.83 -11.59 -5.38
N GLU A 17 6.00 -11.90 -5.90
CA GLU A 17 6.68 -13.19 -5.71
C GLU A 17 6.98 -13.45 -4.23
N PHE A 18 7.50 -12.45 -3.51
CA PHE A 18 7.72 -12.54 -2.07
C PHE A 18 6.42 -12.81 -1.31
N GLY A 19 5.37 -12.03 -1.59
CA GLY A 19 4.07 -12.21 -0.97
C GLY A 19 3.53 -13.62 -1.18
N GLN A 20 3.48 -14.07 -2.43
CA GLN A 20 2.95 -15.40 -2.78
C GLN A 20 3.73 -16.54 -2.13
N LYS A 21 5.02 -16.36 -1.88
CA LYS A 21 5.88 -17.39 -1.29
C LYS A 21 5.75 -17.49 0.23
N TYR A 22 5.52 -16.37 0.92
CA TYR A 22 5.63 -16.30 2.39
C TYR A 22 4.31 -16.00 3.10
N TYR A 23 3.26 -15.63 2.37
CA TYR A 23 1.98 -15.23 2.96
C TYR A 23 0.83 -16.11 2.46
N PRO A 24 -0.11 -16.47 3.33
CA PRO A 24 -1.33 -17.17 2.95
C PRO A 24 -2.20 -16.36 1.98
N LYS A 25 -2.26 -15.03 2.14
CA LYS A 25 -2.95 -14.13 1.22
C LYS A 25 -2.14 -12.87 0.98
N VAL A 26 -2.24 -12.38 -0.25
CA VAL A 26 -1.64 -11.12 -0.69
C VAL A 26 -2.73 -10.26 -1.31
N PHE A 27 -2.91 -9.08 -0.74
CA PHE A 27 -3.83 -8.05 -1.22
C PHE A 27 -3.03 -6.96 -1.92
N ILE A 28 -3.37 -6.66 -3.17
CA ILE A 28 -2.62 -5.69 -3.98
C ILE A 28 -3.54 -4.57 -4.40
N LEU A 29 -3.21 -3.37 -3.94
CA LEU A 29 -3.88 -2.13 -4.31
C LEU A 29 -2.97 -1.34 -5.25
N ASP A 30 -3.32 -1.30 -6.53
CA ASP A 30 -2.57 -0.59 -7.56
C ASP A 30 -3.28 0.73 -7.87
N PHE A 31 -2.70 1.85 -7.44
CA PHE A 31 -3.30 3.18 -7.58
C PHE A 31 -3.35 3.69 -9.03
N PHE A 32 -2.59 3.08 -9.94
CA PHE A 32 -2.61 3.39 -11.35
C PHE A 32 -3.71 2.59 -12.07
N ALA A 33 -3.77 1.28 -11.84
CA ALA A 33 -4.70 0.38 -12.51
C ALA A 33 -6.13 0.50 -11.95
N GLN A 34 -6.27 0.65 -10.63
CA GLN A 34 -7.56 0.66 -9.94
C GLN A 34 -7.99 2.09 -9.61
N LYS A 35 -8.60 2.77 -10.59
CA LYS A 35 -8.96 4.21 -10.47
C LYS A 35 -9.81 4.59 -9.25
N ASN A 36 -10.58 3.65 -8.69
CA ASN A 36 -11.41 3.90 -7.51
C ASN A 36 -10.70 3.65 -6.17
N SER A 37 -9.45 3.15 -6.19
CA SER A 37 -8.67 2.88 -4.97
C SER A 37 -8.41 4.13 -4.13
N HIS A 38 -8.27 5.30 -4.76
CA HIS A 38 -8.06 6.58 -4.07
C HIS A 38 -9.17 6.91 -3.07
N LYS A 39 -10.42 6.51 -3.38
CA LYS A 39 -11.58 6.76 -2.51
C LYS A 39 -11.50 6.05 -1.16
N ILE A 40 -10.71 4.99 -1.06
CA ILE A 40 -10.46 4.28 0.21
C ILE A 40 -9.78 5.21 1.22
N PHE A 41 -9.02 6.19 0.72
CA PHE A 41 -8.22 7.13 1.51
C PHE A 41 -8.78 8.55 1.47
N GLU A 42 -10.01 8.74 0.98
CA GLU A 42 -10.72 10.01 1.03
C GLU A 42 -11.51 10.11 2.35
N GLY A 43 -11.52 11.29 2.98
CA GLY A 43 -12.26 11.52 4.24
C GLY A 43 -11.40 11.31 5.49
N ASN A 44 -12.04 10.88 6.59
CA ASN A 44 -11.38 10.77 7.88
C ASN A 44 -10.45 9.54 7.90
N ILE A 45 -9.16 9.77 8.14
CA ILE A 45 -8.10 8.75 8.13
C ILE A 45 -8.01 8.10 9.52
N ASP A 46 -9.12 7.55 10.02
CA ASP A 46 -9.01 6.65 11.18
C ASP A 46 -8.66 5.24 10.69
N SER A 47 -7.65 4.63 11.31
CA SER A 47 -7.06 3.38 10.81
C SER A 47 -8.07 2.22 10.78
N LYS A 48 -9.08 2.24 11.66
CA LYS A 48 -10.11 1.21 11.72
C LYS A 48 -11.07 1.28 10.53
N THR A 49 -11.57 2.47 10.21
CA THR A 49 -12.41 2.69 9.02
C THR A 49 -11.62 2.42 7.74
N LEU A 50 -10.34 2.79 7.72
CA LEU A 50 -9.46 2.49 6.59
C LEU A 50 -9.29 0.97 6.40
N TRP A 51 -9.03 0.23 7.48
CA TRP A 51 -8.93 -1.23 7.43
C TRP A 51 -10.21 -1.87 6.90
N GLN A 52 -11.37 -1.45 7.41
CA GLN A 52 -12.67 -1.92 6.94
C GLN A 52 -12.92 -1.59 5.47
N SER A 53 -12.50 -0.40 5.02
CA SER A 53 -12.60 0.01 3.62
C SER A 53 -11.73 -0.85 2.71
N LEU A 54 -10.53 -1.24 3.17
CA LEU A 54 -9.67 -2.18 2.44
C LEU A 54 -10.33 -3.56 2.33
N GLU A 55 -10.86 -4.11 3.43
CA GLU A 55 -11.59 -5.38 3.41
C GLU A 55 -12.77 -5.36 2.44
N LEU A 56 -13.54 -4.25 2.45
CA LEU A 56 -14.67 -4.05 1.55
C LEU A 56 -14.23 -3.97 0.09
N PHE A 57 -13.16 -3.22 -0.19
CA PHE A 57 -12.60 -3.08 -1.53
C PHE A 57 -12.14 -4.43 -2.10
N PHE A 58 -11.43 -5.23 -1.30
CA PHE A 58 -10.98 -6.56 -1.67
C PHE A 58 -12.08 -7.63 -1.59
N LYS A 59 -13.25 -7.29 -1.03
CA LYS A 59 -14.35 -8.21 -0.74
C LYS A 59 -13.87 -9.44 0.04
N SER A 60 -12.95 -9.22 0.99
CA SER A 60 -12.31 -10.28 1.76
C SER A 60 -11.87 -9.77 3.12
N LYS A 61 -11.87 -10.66 4.11
CA LYS A 61 -11.28 -10.38 5.42
C LYS A 61 -9.76 -10.41 5.31
N ILE A 62 -9.12 -9.42 5.93
CA ILE A 62 -7.67 -9.27 5.97
C ILE A 62 -7.20 -9.55 7.40
N SER A 63 -6.38 -10.58 7.57
CA SER A 63 -5.69 -10.84 8.82
C SER A 63 -4.48 -9.92 8.92
N SER A 64 -4.46 -9.01 9.90
CA SER A 64 -3.31 -8.13 10.10
C SER A 64 -2.03 -8.92 10.40
N GLU A 65 -2.12 -10.02 11.14
CA GLU A 65 -0.97 -10.82 11.56
C GLU A 65 -0.41 -11.74 10.47
N ASN A 66 -1.22 -12.11 9.47
CA ASN A 66 -0.88 -13.20 8.56
C ASN A 66 -0.90 -12.78 7.09
N ASP A 67 -1.66 -11.76 6.70
CA ASP A 67 -1.82 -11.39 5.29
C ASP A 67 -0.92 -10.20 4.92
N LEU A 68 -0.47 -10.17 3.67
CA LEU A 68 0.32 -9.06 3.14
C LEU A 68 -0.58 -8.09 2.37
N ILE A 69 -0.47 -6.79 2.66
CA ILE A 69 -1.02 -5.73 1.82
C ILE A 69 0.11 -5.04 1.06
N ILE A 70 -0.04 -4.92 -0.25
CA ILE A 70 0.87 -4.19 -1.14
C ILE A 70 0.15 -2.98 -1.70
N PHE A 71 0.67 -1.79 -1.41
CA PHE A 71 0.29 -0.53 -2.04
C PHE A 71 1.26 -0.23 -3.18
N ASP A 72 0.80 -0.35 -4.42
CA ASP A 72 1.62 -0.15 -5.62
C ASP A 72 1.31 1.17 -6.32
N GLU A 73 2.36 1.81 -6.85
CA GLU A 73 2.34 3.20 -7.33
C GLU A 73 1.76 4.18 -6.29
N ILE A 74 2.11 3.98 -5.00
CA ILE A 74 1.54 4.71 -3.85
C ILE A 74 1.66 6.24 -3.97
N GLN A 75 2.66 6.75 -4.70
CA GLN A 75 2.80 8.19 -4.92
C GLN A 75 1.65 8.82 -5.71
N LEU A 76 0.80 8.02 -6.35
CA LEU A 76 -0.41 8.49 -7.01
C LEU A 76 -1.51 8.83 -5.99
N CYS A 77 -1.37 8.41 -4.73
CA CYS A 77 -2.33 8.66 -3.65
C CYS A 77 -1.61 9.20 -2.40
N GLU A 78 -1.51 10.53 -2.27
CA GLU A 78 -0.85 11.17 -1.13
C GLU A 78 -1.49 10.79 0.22
N ASN A 79 -2.81 10.62 0.25
CA ASN A 79 -3.52 10.19 1.45
C ASN A 79 -3.17 8.74 1.85
N ALA A 80 -2.90 7.86 0.89
CA ALA A 80 -2.42 6.51 1.18
C ALA A 80 -0.99 6.52 1.75
N LEU A 81 -0.13 7.42 1.27
CA LEU A 81 1.20 7.61 1.84
C LEU A 81 1.11 8.13 3.29
N ALA A 82 0.24 9.11 3.55
CA ALA A 82 0.02 9.67 4.88
C ALA A 82 -0.59 8.64 5.84
N SER A 83 -1.48 7.77 5.35
CA SER A 83 -2.15 6.75 6.18
C SER A 83 -1.21 5.66 6.70
N LEU A 84 -0.07 5.42 6.02
CA LEU A 84 0.91 4.41 6.45
C LEU A 84 1.40 4.62 7.88
N LYS A 85 1.55 5.88 8.32
CA LYS A 85 1.96 6.17 9.70
C LYS A 85 0.91 5.69 10.70
N TYR A 86 -0.34 6.08 10.50
CA TYR A 86 -1.45 5.72 11.40
C TYR A 86 -1.71 4.21 11.40
N LEU A 87 -1.61 3.57 10.22
CA LEU A 87 -1.70 2.12 10.12
C LEU A 87 -0.58 1.40 10.89
N ALA A 88 0.65 1.92 10.85
CA ALA A 88 1.76 1.34 11.60
C ALA A 88 1.60 1.54 13.12
N ASP A 89 1.04 2.67 13.55
CA ASP A 89 0.80 2.98 14.97
C ASP A 89 -0.36 2.14 15.54
N ASP A 90 -1.48 2.04 14.80
CA ASP A 90 -2.70 1.36 15.28
C ASP A 90 -2.71 -0.16 14.99
N TYR A 91 -1.98 -0.60 13.97
CA TYR A 91 -1.83 -2.00 13.57
C TYR A 91 -0.34 -2.37 13.41
N PRO A 92 0.47 -2.35 14.48
CA PRO A 92 1.90 -2.65 14.41
C PRO A 92 2.21 -4.07 13.90
N GLN A 93 1.26 -4.99 14.06
CA GLN A 93 1.34 -6.36 13.55
C GLN A 93 0.98 -6.48 12.06
N ALA A 94 0.42 -5.43 11.43
CA ALA A 94 0.03 -5.47 10.03
C ALA A 94 1.25 -5.53 9.10
N HIS A 95 1.23 -6.50 8.19
CA HIS A 95 2.27 -6.62 7.18
C HIS A 95 1.90 -5.79 5.95
N ILE A 96 2.46 -4.57 5.86
CA ILE A 96 2.21 -3.63 4.77
C ILE A 96 3.51 -3.29 4.02
N CYS A 97 3.46 -3.43 2.70
CA CYS A 97 4.50 -3.03 1.77
C CYS A 97 4.00 -1.92 0.85
N ALA A 98 4.81 -0.88 0.66
CA ALA A 98 4.52 0.16 -0.32
C ALA A 98 5.61 0.21 -1.38
N ALA A 99 5.20 0.30 -2.64
CA ALA A 99 6.05 0.47 -3.80
C ALA A 99 5.61 1.70 -4.60
N GLY A 100 6.60 2.36 -5.20
CA GLY A 100 6.35 3.48 -6.09
C GLY A 100 7.51 3.72 -7.03
N SER A 101 7.21 3.87 -8.31
CA SER A 101 8.21 4.07 -9.36
C SER A 101 8.78 5.50 -9.37
N LEU A 102 8.09 6.48 -8.78
CA LEU A 102 8.39 7.91 -8.87
C LEU A 102 8.83 8.57 -7.54
N LEU A 103 8.87 7.82 -6.44
CA LEU A 103 9.20 8.38 -5.12
C LEU A 103 10.64 8.91 -4.98
N GLY A 104 11.53 8.63 -5.95
CA GLY A 104 12.89 9.17 -6.00
C GLY A 104 13.05 10.51 -6.73
N ILE A 105 12.02 11.05 -7.39
CA ILE A 105 12.16 12.24 -8.27
C ILE A 105 11.52 13.50 -7.68
N ARG A 106 10.69 13.39 -6.63
CA ARG A 106 9.97 14.54 -6.05
C ARG A 106 10.60 15.17 -4.79
N TYR A 107 11.74 14.68 -4.30
CA TYR A 107 12.45 15.28 -3.16
C TYR A 107 13.69 16.11 -3.54
N PHE A 108 14.05 16.20 -4.82
CA PHE A 108 15.12 17.09 -5.31
C PHE A 108 14.56 18.14 -6.29
N GLY A 109 14.07 19.24 -5.72
CA GLY A 109 13.57 20.43 -6.43
C GLY A 109 12.43 21.02 -5.61
N THR A 110 12.63 22.03 -4.78
CA THR A 110 13.40 23.27 -4.97
C THR A 110 14.07 23.72 -3.67
N ALA A 111 15.32 24.17 -3.79
CA ALA A 111 15.90 25.15 -2.87
C ALA A 111 15.24 26.52 -3.06
#